data_AF-A0A7X4LKP9-F1
#
_entry.id   AF-A0A7X4LKP9-F1
#
_cell.length_a   1.000
_cell.length_b   1.000
_cell.length_c   1.000
_cell.angle_alpha   90.00
_cell.angle_beta   90.00
_cell.angle_gamma   90.00
#
_symmetry.space_group_name_H-M   'P 1'
#
loop_
_entity.id
_entity.type
_entity.pdbx_description
1 polymer ?
#
loop_
_entity_poly.entity_id
_entity_poly.type
_entity_poly.pdbx_seq_one_letter_code
_entity_poly.pdbx_strand_id
1 'polypeptide(L)'
;MNAAKAVILILIGMTLYQGLIFIFEPSVNLDKKVLDIPLSNQIYLVGYRENSANATSGFRYDFYVVDKDQELTSPFLITSTPNVQIQRSSPTSFNVTVKGNIFKFTNVVWINNAAGLIPISVALHATP
;
A
#
# COMPACT_ATOMS: atom_id res chain seq x y z
N MET A 1 -13.17 -24.27 38.85
CA MET A 1 -12.55 -24.20 37.51
C MET A 1 -11.04 -24.32 37.72
N ASN A 2 -10.41 -25.39 37.22
CA ASN A 2 -9.02 -25.71 37.58
C ASN A 2 -8.06 -24.83 36.79
N ALA A 3 -7.04 -24.26 37.45
CA ALA A 3 -6.05 -23.36 36.84
C ALA A 3 -5.43 -23.95 35.55
N ALA A 4 -5.18 -25.27 35.52
CA ALA A 4 -4.67 -25.96 34.34
C ALA A 4 -5.60 -25.88 33.11
N LYS A 5 -6.93 -25.94 33.31
CA LYS A 5 -7.90 -25.81 32.22
C LYS A 5 -7.95 -24.38 31.68
N ALA A 6 -7.76 -23.38 32.54
CA ALA A 6 -7.70 -21.98 32.15
C ALA A 6 -6.44 -21.68 31.31
N VAL A 7 -5.29 -22.22 31.69
CA VAL A 7 -4.02 -22.05 30.95
C VAL A 7 -4.11 -22.66 29.54
N ILE A 8 -4.70 -23.85 29.42
CA ILE A 8 -4.89 -24.51 28.12
C ILE A 8 -5.82 -23.70 27.20
N LEU A 9 -6.90 -23.13 27.74
CA LEU A 9 -7.82 -22.29 26.98
C LEU A 9 -7.15 -21.01 26.46
N ILE A 10 -6.28 -20.39 27.25
CA ILE A 10 -5.50 -19.21 26.84
C ILE A 10 -4.53 -19.57 25.72
N LEU A 11 -3.81 -20.69 25.84
CA LEU A 11 -2.89 -21.17 24.81
C LEU A 11 -3.62 -21.44 23.49
N ILE A 12 -4.76 -22.14 23.53
CA ILE A 12 -5.59 -22.40 22.34
C ILE A 12 -6.06 -21.08 21.72
N GLY A 13 -6.51 -20.13 22.53
CA GLY A 13 -6.93 -18.81 22.07
C GLY A 13 -5.81 -18.04 21.36
N MET A 14 -4.59 -18.07 21.90
CA MET A 14 -3.43 -17.44 21.27
C MET A 14 -3.04 -18.12 19.95
N THR A 15 -3.05 -19.45 19.89
CA THR A 15 -2.75 -20.18 18.66
C THR A 15 -3.78 -19.90 17.56
N LEU A 16 -5.07 -19.88 17.91
CA LEU A 16 -6.14 -19.54 16.98
C LEU A 16 -6.04 -18.11 16.48
N TYR A 17 -5.72 -17.16 17.36
CA TYR A 17 -5.53 -15.75 17.00
C TYR A 17 -4.39 -15.57 15.97
N GLN A 18 -3.25 -16.22 16.19
CA GLN A 18 -2.13 -16.16 15.24
C GLN A 18 -2.46 -16.83 13.90
N GLY A 19 -3.19 -17.95 13.92
CA GLY A 19 -3.67 -18.60 12.69
C GLY A 19 -4.61 -17.72 11.88
N LEU A 20 -5.48 -16.94 12.55
CA LEU A 20 -6.38 -16.01 11.88
C LEU A 20 -5.62 -14.86 11.21
N ILE A 21 -4.58 -14.30 11.85
CA ILE A 21 -3.75 -13.25 11.22
C ILE A 21 -3.14 -13.76 9.91
N PHE A 22 -2.59 -14.98 9.91
CA PHE A 22 -1.96 -15.57 8.72
C PHE A 22 -2.94 -15.82 7.56
N ILE A 23 -4.18 -16.24 7.85
CA ILE A 23 -5.19 -16.51 6.81
C ILE A 23 -5.74 -15.22 6.19
N PHE A 24 -5.84 -14.15 6.99
CA PHE A 24 -6.43 -12.88 6.56
C PHE A 24 -5.40 -11.84 6.12
N GLU A 25 -4.10 -12.19 6.12
CA GLU A 25 -3.06 -11.29 5.62
C GLU A 25 -3.23 -11.12 4.10
N PRO A 26 -3.49 -9.89 3.60
CA PRO A 26 -3.65 -9.68 2.17
C PRO A 26 -2.32 -9.92 1.47
N SER A 27 -2.21 -11.03 0.72
CA SER A 27 -1.03 -11.28 -0.11
C SER A 27 -1.07 -10.34 -1.32
N VAL A 28 -0.16 -9.37 -1.36
CA VAL A 28 -0.06 -8.45 -2.49
C VAL A 28 0.59 -9.19 -3.68
N ASN A 29 -0.21 -9.57 -4.69
CA ASN A 29 0.27 -10.29 -5.87
C ASN A 29 0.75 -9.29 -6.94
N LEU A 30 1.94 -8.73 -6.70
CA LEU A 30 2.57 -7.73 -7.55
C LEU A 30 3.29 -8.42 -8.70
N ASP A 31 2.87 -8.14 -9.93
CA ASP A 31 3.40 -8.81 -11.12
C ASP A 31 4.57 -8.03 -11.74
N LYS A 32 4.37 -6.73 -12.01
CA LYS A 32 5.39 -5.92 -12.69
C LYS A 32 5.51 -4.53 -12.10
N LYS A 33 6.72 -4.10 -11.73
CA LYS A 33 7.01 -2.71 -11.37
C LYS A 33 6.87 -1.81 -12.61
N VAL A 34 6.03 -0.79 -12.53
CA VAL A 34 5.74 0.17 -13.61
C VAL A 34 6.20 1.59 -13.31
N LEU A 35 6.47 1.89 -12.03
CA LEU A 35 6.95 3.20 -11.59
C LEU A 35 7.95 3.03 -10.45
N ASP A 36 9.01 3.83 -10.48
CA ASP A 36 10.02 3.92 -9.42
C ASP A 36 10.65 5.32 -9.43
N ILE A 37 10.17 6.21 -8.55
CA ILE A 37 10.61 7.61 -8.50
C ILE A 37 11.01 7.96 -7.07
N PRO A 38 12.22 8.46 -6.83
CA PRO A 38 12.59 8.98 -5.51
C PRO A 38 11.82 10.28 -5.22
N LEU A 39 11.04 10.27 -4.13
CA LEU A 39 10.45 11.48 -3.57
C LEU A 39 11.41 12.14 -2.58
N SER A 40 12.38 11.45 -1.99
CA SER A 40 13.47 12.03 -1.19
C SER A 40 14.63 11.03 -1.14
N ASN A 41 15.62 11.24 -0.25
CA ASN A 41 16.72 10.29 -0.07
C ASN A 41 16.25 8.92 0.45
N GLN A 42 15.14 8.89 1.19
CA GLN A 42 14.62 7.67 1.82
C GLN A 42 13.21 7.31 1.35
N ILE A 43 12.44 8.27 0.83
CA ILE A 43 11.05 8.04 0.42
C ILE A 43 10.97 7.87 -1.09
N TYR A 44 10.28 6.83 -1.52
CA TYR A 44 10.08 6.47 -2.91
C TYR A 44 8.59 6.37 -3.22
N LEU A 45 8.25 6.75 -4.45
CA LEU A 45 6.98 6.45 -5.06
C LEU A 45 7.17 5.27 -6.01
N VAL A 46 6.49 4.17 -5.72
CA VAL A 46 6.56 2.95 -6.53
C VAL A 46 5.19 2.58 -7.03
N GLY A 47 5.14 2.00 -8.22
CA GLY A 47 3.91 1.55 -8.86
C GLY A 47 4.08 0.13 -9.37
N TYR A 48 3.06 -0.68 -9.19
CA TYR A 48 3.04 -2.08 -9.63
C TYR A 48 1.76 -2.39 -10.39
N ARG A 49 1.86 -3.24 -11.39
CA ARG A 49 0.71 -3.90 -12.00
C ARG A 49 0.27 -5.04 -11.09
N GLU A 50 -1.00 -5.02 -10.72
CA GLU A 50 -1.67 -6.15 -10.09
C GLU A 50 -2.12 -7.12 -11.18
N ASN A 51 -1.73 -8.39 -11.06
CA ASN A 51 -2.24 -9.45 -11.91
C ASN A 51 -3.33 -10.22 -11.17
N SER A 52 -4.53 -9.63 -11.08
CA SER A 52 -5.68 -10.39 -10.62
C SER A 52 -5.96 -11.47 -11.66
N ALA A 53 -5.93 -12.75 -11.27
CA ALA A 53 -5.95 -13.93 -12.15
C ALA A 53 -7.20 -14.09 -13.04
N ASN A 54 -8.09 -13.09 -13.10
CA ASN A 54 -9.29 -13.09 -13.92
C ASN A 54 -9.05 -12.35 -15.23
N ALA A 55 -8.82 -13.10 -16.32
CA ALA A 55 -8.57 -12.57 -17.67
C ALA A 55 -9.66 -11.62 -18.22
N THR A 56 -10.84 -11.59 -17.58
CA THR A 56 -11.97 -10.72 -17.93
C THR A 56 -11.93 -9.34 -17.25
N SER A 57 -11.12 -9.18 -16.20
CA SER A 57 -10.95 -7.90 -15.49
C SER A 57 -9.69 -7.24 -16.02
N GLY A 58 -9.80 -6.06 -16.64
CA GLY A 58 -8.63 -5.31 -17.12
C GLY A 58 -7.58 -5.10 -16.02
N PHE A 59 -6.35 -4.78 -16.41
CA PHE A 59 -5.25 -4.58 -15.46
C PHE A 59 -5.55 -3.48 -14.44
N ARG A 60 -5.06 -3.70 -13.22
CA ARG A 60 -5.04 -2.71 -12.14
C ARG A 60 -3.62 -2.33 -11.80
N TYR A 61 -3.45 -1.08 -11.37
CA TYR A 61 -2.15 -0.52 -11.04
C TYR A 61 -2.21 0.11 -9.67
N ASP A 62 -1.36 -0.39 -8.78
CA ASP A 62 -1.29 -0.01 -7.39
C ASP A 62 -0.05 0.85 -7.18
N PHE A 63 -0.26 2.06 -6.64
CA PHE A 63 0.80 3.02 -6.37
C PHE A 63 0.94 3.23 -4.87
N TYR A 64 2.19 3.21 -4.41
CA TYR A 64 2.60 3.27 -3.02
C TYR A 64 3.60 4.39 -2.81
N VAL A 65 3.55 4.99 -1.63
CA VAL A 65 4.66 5.79 -1.10
C VAL A 65 5.29 4.94 -0.01
N VAL A 66 6.59 4.71 -0.09
CA VAL A 66 7.32 3.82 0.83
C VAL A 66 8.64 4.44 1.25
N ASP A 67 9.08 4.09 2.45
CA ASP A 67 10.49 4.26 2.84
C ASP A 67 11.35 3.15 2.20
N LYS A 68 12.63 3.42 1.94
CA LYS A 68 13.54 2.56 1.15
C LYS A 68 13.59 1.10 1.63
N ASP A 69 13.41 0.89 2.93
CA ASP A 69 13.54 -0.41 3.59
C ASP A 69 12.21 -0.91 4.19
N GLN A 70 11.06 -0.32 3.78
CA GLN A 70 9.74 -0.74 4.24
C GLN A 70 8.99 -1.64 3.27
N GLU A 71 8.23 -2.57 3.84
CA GLU A 71 7.27 -3.39 3.09
C GLU A 71 6.10 -2.55 2.57
N LEU A 72 5.56 -2.97 1.42
CA LEU A 72 4.42 -2.34 0.79
C LEU A 72 3.16 -2.60 1.61
N THR A 73 2.66 -1.58 2.31
CA THR A 73 1.52 -1.75 3.22
C THR A 73 0.18 -1.56 2.51
N SER A 74 -0.12 -0.34 2.05
CA SER A 74 -1.38 -0.03 1.37
C SER A 74 -1.13 0.97 0.24
N PRO A 75 -1.71 0.72 -0.96
CA PRO A 75 -1.62 1.69 -2.04
C PRO A 75 -2.43 2.93 -1.68
N PHE A 76 -1.86 4.10 -1.95
CA PHE A 76 -2.55 5.39 -1.83
C PHE A 76 -3.39 5.68 -3.07
N LEU A 77 -3.07 5.05 -4.20
CA LEU A 77 -3.75 5.22 -5.47
C LEU A 77 -3.85 3.87 -6.18
N ILE A 78 -5.06 3.53 -6.62
CA ILE A 78 -5.33 2.35 -7.47
C ILE A 78 -6.04 2.83 -8.73
N THR A 79 -5.54 2.47 -9.91
CA THR A 79 -6.06 2.94 -11.20
C THR A 79 -6.16 1.82 -12.22
N SER A 80 -6.84 2.10 -13.33
CA SER A 80 -6.90 1.22 -14.51
C SER A 80 -5.73 1.40 -15.49
N THR A 81 -4.78 2.29 -15.18
CA THR A 81 -3.73 2.73 -16.11
C THR A 81 -2.39 2.94 -15.41
N PRO A 82 -1.27 2.54 -16.03
CA PRO A 82 0.05 2.83 -15.46
C PRO A 82 0.46 4.30 -15.66
N ASN A 83 -0.26 5.04 -16.51
CA ASN A 83 0.14 6.38 -16.94
C ASN A 83 -0.26 7.43 -15.90
N VAL A 84 0.65 7.65 -14.94
CA VAL A 84 0.55 8.70 -13.94
C VAL A 84 1.70 9.69 -14.11
N GLN A 85 1.40 10.98 -13.97
CA GLN A 85 2.41 12.04 -13.95
C GLN A 85 2.57 12.55 -12.54
N ILE A 86 3.81 12.63 -12.08
CA ILE A 86 4.14 13.03 -10.71
C ILE A 86 4.87 14.35 -10.77
N GLN A 87 4.32 15.34 -10.08
CA GLN A 87 4.95 16.64 -9.93
C GLN A 87 5.15 16.91 -8.45
N ARG A 88 6.41 16.95 -8.02
CA ARG A 88 6.74 17.22 -6.63
C ARG A 88 6.49 18.69 -6.30
N SER A 89 5.84 18.93 -5.17
CA SER A 89 5.54 20.28 -4.66
C SER A 89 6.45 20.65 -3.49
N SER A 90 6.82 19.68 -2.63
CA SER A 90 7.73 19.88 -1.50
C SER A 90 8.40 18.57 -1.08
N PRO A 91 9.22 18.54 -0.01
CA PRO A 91 9.74 17.30 0.55
C PRO A 91 8.68 16.30 1.02
N THR A 92 7.51 16.78 1.43
CA THR A 92 6.42 15.98 1.99
C THR A 92 5.12 16.15 1.20
N SER A 93 5.19 16.66 -0.03
CA SER A 93 4.00 16.78 -0.87
C SER A 93 4.27 16.68 -2.37
N PHE A 94 3.32 16.07 -3.08
CA PHE A 94 3.36 15.96 -4.54
C PHE A 94 1.95 15.94 -5.14
N ASN A 95 1.87 16.32 -6.40
CA ASN A 95 0.68 16.21 -7.23
C ASN A 95 0.80 14.97 -8.11
N VAL A 96 -0.28 14.21 -8.23
CA VAL A 96 -0.42 13.10 -9.16
C VAL A 96 -1.49 13.42 -10.17
N THR A 97 -1.15 13.34 -11.46
CA THR A 97 -2.10 13.42 -12.56
C THR A 97 -2.35 12.03 -13.11
N VAL A 98 -3.61 11.63 -13.24
CA VAL A 98 -4.00 10.29 -13.70
C VAL A 98 -4.90 10.39 -14.92
N LYS A 99 -4.62 9.57 -15.95
CA LYS A 99 -5.45 9.42 -17.16
C LYS A 99 -6.17 8.08 -17.18
N GLY A 100 -7.39 8.03 -16.67
CA GLY A 100 -8.24 6.84 -16.66
C GLY A 100 -9.02 6.68 -15.36
N ASN A 101 -9.54 5.47 -15.13
CA ASN A 101 -10.38 5.20 -13.97
C ASN A 101 -9.55 5.10 -12.70
N ILE A 102 -10.01 5.78 -11.65
CA ILE A 102 -9.44 5.74 -10.31
C ILE A 102 -10.37 4.90 -9.44
N PHE A 103 -9.85 3.82 -8.86
CA PHE A 103 -10.59 2.90 -8.00
C PHE A 103 -10.42 3.25 -6.52
N LYS A 104 -9.26 3.79 -6.15
CA LYS A 104 -8.94 4.22 -4.78
C LYS A 104 -8.01 5.43 -4.82
N PHE A 105 -8.22 6.37 -3.91
CA PHE A 105 -7.31 7.48 -3.67
C PHE A 105 -7.26 7.85 -2.18
N THR A 106 -6.08 8.20 -1.69
CA THR A 106 -5.84 8.72 -0.35
C THR A 106 -4.91 9.93 -0.44
N ASN A 107 -5.33 11.04 0.16
CA ASN A 107 -4.65 12.33 0.06
C ASN A 107 -3.51 12.51 1.07
N VAL A 108 -3.42 11.66 2.09
CA VAL A 108 -2.33 11.68 3.08
C VAL A 108 -1.84 10.27 3.30
N VAL A 109 -0.55 10.03 3.05
CA VAL A 109 0.12 8.77 3.36
C VAL A 109 1.01 8.98 4.57
N TRP A 110 0.87 8.13 5.59
CA TRP A 110 1.74 8.16 6.75
C TRP A 110 2.90 7.18 6.55
N ILE A 111 4.12 7.71 6.51
CA ILE A 111 5.35 6.93 6.43
C ILE A 111 5.96 6.87 7.81
N ASN A 112 6.16 5.66 8.32
CA ASN A 112 6.85 5.44 9.58
C ASN A 112 8.34 5.26 9.28
N ASN A 113 9.19 6.24 9.58
CA ASN A 113 10.64 6.08 9.40
C ASN A 113 11.39 6.16 10.73
N ALA A 114 12.72 6.07 10.69
CA ALA A 114 13.56 6.12 11.89
C ALA A 114 13.40 7.40 12.73
N ALA A 115 12.92 8.50 12.14
CA ALA A 115 12.67 9.77 12.82
C ALA A 115 11.22 9.90 13.34
N GLY A 116 10.30 9.03 12.93
CA GLY A 116 8.91 9.00 13.37
C GLY A 116 7.90 8.93 12.23
N LEU A 117 6.64 9.23 12.53
CA LEU A 117 5.52 9.20 11.59
C LEU A 117 5.48 10.51 10.77
N ILE A 118 5.71 10.42 9.46
CA ILE A 118 5.74 11.57 8.55
C ILE A 118 4.53 11.54 7.63
N PRO A 119 3.71 12.60 7.59
CA PRO A 119 2.63 12.74 6.62
C PRO A 119 3.17 13.18 5.26
N ILE A 120 2.79 12.46 4.21
CA ILE A 120 3.02 12.82 2.81
C ILE A 120 1.68 13.20 2.17
N SER A 121 1.54 14.48 1.83
CA SER A 121 0.33 15.04 1.23
C SER A 121 0.32 14.84 -0.28
N VAL A 122 -0.75 14.28 -0.80
CA VAL A 122 -0.95 13.97 -2.22
C VAL A 122 -2.13 14.76 -2.75
N ALA A 123 -1.91 15.54 -3.80
CA ALA A 123 -2.99 16.20 -4.55
C ALA A 123 -3.27 15.42 -5.83
N LEU A 124 -4.54 15.08 -6.07
CA LEU A 124 -4.96 14.36 -7.26
C LEU A 124 -5.52 15.31 -8.32
N HIS A 125 -5.05 15.18 -9.54
CA HIS A 125 -5.63 15.80 -10.73
C HIS A 125 -6.07 14.68 -11.69
N ALA A 126 -7.37 14.44 -11.77
CA ALA A 126 -7.92 13.45 -12.70
C ALA A 126 -8.18 14.14 -14.05
N THR A 127 -7.65 13.57 -15.12
CA THR A 127 -7.96 13.98 -16.49
C THR A 127 -8.86 12.95 -17.15
N PRO A 128 -9.89 13.39 -17.92
CA PRO A 128 -10.77 12.49 -18.65
C PRO A 128 -10.02 11.67 -19.72
#